data_AF-A0A9D1HJS4-F1
#
_entry.id   AF-A0A9D1HJS4-F1
#
_cell.length_a   1.000
_cell.length_b   1.000
_cell.length_c   1.000
_cell.angle_alpha   90.00
_cell.angle_beta   90.00
_cell.angle_gamma   90.00
#
_symmetry.space_group_name_H-M   'P 1'
#
loop_
_entity.id
_entity.type
_entity.pdbx_description
1 polymer ?
#
loop_
_entity_poly.entity_id
_entity_poly.type
_entity_poly.pdbx_seq_one_letter_code
_entity_poly.pdbx_strand_id
1 'polypeptide(L)'
;MSEKVNSAVMLNGDQVYLDELIRENARLTVMQEAFRVRIAELEQQIEDQAANIASLEVHSYARESADDLRHYRHYKSLLKKAVNDLHFVMAGGDPCKVCAKKCMMGEGNCQPVWTGEKEI
;
A
#
# COMPACT_ATOMS: atom_id res chain seq x y z
N MET A 1 36.83 69.26 19.01
CA MET A 1 37.14 69.46 17.58
C MET A 1 36.12 68.65 16.80
N SER A 2 35.22 69.29 16.05
CA SER A 2 34.19 68.59 15.28
C SER A 2 34.80 68.12 13.97
N GLU A 3 34.97 66.81 13.79
CA GLU A 3 35.34 66.21 12.50
C GLU A 3 34.24 66.55 11.49
N LYS A 4 34.57 67.39 10.51
CA LYS A 4 33.69 67.64 9.37
C LYS A 4 33.75 66.40 8.48
N VAL A 5 32.81 65.48 8.67
CA VAL A 5 32.62 64.36 7.74
C VAL A 5 32.31 64.94 6.35
N ASN A 6 33.07 64.52 5.35
CA ASN A 6 32.96 65.02 3.99
C ASN A 6 31.62 64.55 3.38
N SER A 7 30.69 65.47 3.12
CA SER A 7 29.35 65.15 2.63
C SER A 7 29.34 64.29 1.35
N ALA A 8 30.35 64.40 0.50
CA ALA A 8 30.48 63.55 -0.70
C ALA A 8 30.72 62.07 -0.37
N VAL A 9 31.44 61.77 0.73
CA VAL A 9 31.68 60.40 1.19
C VAL A 9 30.41 59.78 1.77
N MET A 10 29.62 60.57 2.52
CA MET A 10 28.33 60.15 3.06
C MET A 10 27.33 59.81 1.94
N LEU A 11 27.19 60.69 0.95
CA LEU A 11 26.28 60.50 -0.19
C LEU A 11 26.66 59.27 -1.05
N ASN A 12 27.95 58.99 -1.21
CA ASN A 12 28.41 57.79 -1.92
C ASN A 12 28.08 56.50 -1.14
N GLY A 13 28.20 56.51 0.19
CA GLY A 13 27.82 55.36 1.03
C GLY A 13 26.32 55.06 0.97
N ASP A 14 25.48 56.11 1.06
CA ASP A 14 24.02 55.97 0.99
C ASP A 14 23.56 55.47 -0.38
N GLN A 15 24.20 55.92 -1.46
CA GLN A 15 23.92 55.45 -2.81
C GLN A 15 24.27 53.97 -2.99
N VAL A 16 25.45 53.54 -2.52
CA VAL A 16 25.89 52.14 -2.58
C VAL A 16 24.95 51.23 -1.79
N TYR A 17 24.49 51.68 -0.62
CA TYR A 17 23.53 50.94 0.20
C TYR A 17 22.16 50.79 -0.49
N LEU A 18 21.64 51.87 -1.08
CA LEU A 18 20.38 51.83 -1.83
C LEU A 18 20.46 50.90 -3.04
N ASP A 19 21.56 50.96 -3.79
CA ASP A 19 21.77 50.09 -4.96
C ASP A 19 21.83 48.61 -4.56
N GLU A 20 22.42 48.29 -3.40
CA GLU A 20 22.46 46.93 -2.87
C GLU A 20 21.08 46.44 -2.43
N LEU A 21 20.30 47.29 -1.75
CA LEU A 21 18.91 46.98 -1.40
C LEU A 21 18.04 46.73 -2.64
N ILE A 22 18.23 47.51 -3.71
CA ILE A 22 17.49 47.32 -4.97
C ILE A 22 17.86 45.98 -5.60
N ARG A 23 19.15 45.63 -5.65
CA ARG A 23 19.62 44.33 -6.17
C ARG A 23 19.06 43.18 -5.36
N GLU A 24 19.13 43.25 -4.04
CA GLU A 24 18.65 42.16 -3.18
C GLU A 24 17.13 42.02 -3.25
N ASN A 25 16.37 43.12 -3.28
CA ASN A 25 14.92 43.05 -3.51
C ASN A 25 14.56 42.42 -4.84
N ALA A 26 15.29 42.74 -5.92
CA ALA A 26 15.08 42.08 -7.22
C ALA A 26 15.37 40.57 -7.13
N ARG A 27 16.45 40.17 -6.46
CA ARG A 27 16.81 38.76 -6.24
C ARG A 27 15.73 38.02 -5.46
N LEU A 28 15.24 38.59 -4.37
CA LEU A 28 14.19 38.00 -3.52
C LEU A 28 12.87 37.89 -4.27
N THR A 29 12.51 38.86 -5.11
CA THR A 29 11.29 38.83 -5.93
C THR A 29 11.32 37.65 -6.89
N VAL A 30 12.40 37.49 -7.67
CA VAL A 30 12.56 36.37 -8.60
C VAL A 30 12.50 35.04 -7.86
N MET A 31 13.17 34.95 -6.71
CA MET A 31 13.20 33.73 -5.91
C MET A 31 11.81 33.38 -5.34
N GLN A 32 11.06 34.37 -4.88
CA GLN A 32 9.69 34.18 -4.38
C GLN A 32 8.75 33.68 -5.48
N GLU A 33 8.86 34.21 -6.69
CA GLU A 33 8.08 33.74 -7.84
C GLU A 33 8.43 32.30 -8.21
N ALA A 34 9.73 31.96 -8.24
CA ALA A 34 10.18 30.60 -8.49
C ALA A 34 9.66 29.61 -7.44
N PHE A 35 9.68 29.99 -6.15
CA PHE A 35 9.11 29.15 -5.09
C PHE A 35 7.61 29.00 -5.21
N ARG A 36 6.87 30.05 -5.56
CA ARG A 36 5.41 29.96 -5.79
C ARG A 36 5.08 28.95 -6.87
N VAL A 37 5.78 29.00 -8.00
CA VAL A 37 5.59 28.03 -9.10
C VAL A 37 5.91 26.61 -8.62
N ARG A 38 7.02 26.43 -7.90
CA ARG A 38 7.42 25.11 -7.40
C ARG A 38 6.44 24.53 -6.38
N ILE A 39 5.90 25.36 -5.50
CA ILE A 39 4.89 24.95 -4.53
C ILE A 39 3.63 24.49 -5.25
N ALA A 40 3.11 25.27 -6.20
CA ALA A 40 1.93 24.91 -6.96
C ALA A 40 2.11 23.59 -7.75
N GLU A 41 3.30 23.35 -8.32
CA GLU A 41 3.62 22.10 -9.01
C GLU A 41 3.62 20.90 -8.04
N LEU A 42 4.19 21.06 -6.84
CA LEU A 42 4.20 20.02 -5.82
C LEU A 42 2.80 19.74 -5.27
N GLU A 43 1.99 20.78 -5.07
CA GLU A 43 0.58 20.65 -4.66
C GLU A 43 -0.20 19.84 -5.70
N GLN A 44 -0.04 20.13 -6.99
CA GLN A 44 -0.65 19.35 -8.06
C GLN A 44 -0.18 17.89 -8.05
N GLN A 45 1.12 17.64 -7.88
CA GLN A 45 1.65 16.28 -7.80
C GLN A 45 1.07 15.49 -6.62
N ILE A 46 0.87 16.15 -5.47
CA ILE A 46 0.24 15.54 -4.30
C ILE A 46 -1.21 15.16 -4.59
N GLU A 47 -1.98 16.04 -5.23
CA GLU A 47 -3.37 15.77 -5.61
C GLU A 47 -3.47 14.58 -6.59
N ASP A 48 -2.63 14.58 -7.63
CA ASP A 48 -2.58 13.49 -8.61
C ASP A 48 -2.20 12.16 -7.95
N GLN A 49 -1.23 12.17 -7.03
CA GLN A 49 -0.85 10.98 -6.27
C GLN A 49 -1.96 10.51 -5.33
N ALA A 50 -2.67 11.42 -4.67
CA ALA A 50 -3.81 11.07 -3.82
C ALA A 50 -4.93 10.39 -4.62
N ALA A 51 -5.23 10.89 -5.82
CA ALA A 51 -6.20 10.28 -6.72
C ALA A 51 -5.76 8.87 -7.18
N ASN A 52 -4.47 8.70 -7.49
CA ASN A 52 -3.91 7.40 -7.86
C ASN A 52 -3.98 6.38 -6.70
N ILE A 53 -3.65 6.80 -5.47
CA ILE A 53 -3.73 5.95 -4.28
C ILE A 53 -5.17 5.51 -4.04
N ALA A 54 -6.13 6.45 -4.06
CA ALA A 54 -7.54 6.13 -3.86
C ALA A 54 -8.06 5.11 -4.89
N SER A 55 -7.66 5.25 -6.17
CA SER A 55 -7.99 4.29 -7.21
C SER A 55 -7.39 2.91 -6.94
N LEU A 56 -6.11 2.85 -6.57
CA LEU A 56 -5.42 1.60 -6.27
C LEU A 56 -6.01 0.88 -5.05
N GLU A 57 -6.36 1.61 -3.99
CA GLU A 57 -7.01 1.07 -2.78
C GLU A 57 -8.37 0.45 -3.11
N VAL A 58 -9.20 1.14 -3.91
CA VAL A 58 -10.49 0.59 -4.35
C VAL A 58 -10.30 -0.72 -5.12
N HIS A 59 -9.29 -0.79 -6.00
CA HIS A 59 -8.97 -2.01 -6.74
C HIS A 59 -8.42 -3.12 -5.85
N SER A 60 -7.60 -2.82 -4.83
CA SER A 60 -7.08 -3.83 -3.90
C SER A 60 -8.19 -4.43 -3.05
N TYR A 61 -9.06 -3.60 -2.45
CA TYR A 61 -10.19 -4.10 -1.66
C TYR A 61 -11.17 -4.93 -2.50
N ALA A 62 -11.45 -4.52 -3.74
CA ALA A 62 -12.29 -5.29 -4.65
C ALA A 62 -11.68 -6.67 -4.99
N ARG A 63 -10.35 -6.73 -5.15
CA ARG A 63 -9.63 -7.98 -5.41
C ARG A 63 -9.63 -8.91 -4.19
N GLU A 64 -9.30 -8.39 -3.01
CA GLU A 64 -9.31 -9.15 -1.76
C GLU A 64 -10.69 -9.74 -1.48
N SER A 65 -11.75 -8.93 -1.62
CA SER A 65 -13.13 -9.39 -1.47
C SER A 65 -13.48 -10.54 -2.44
N ALA A 66 -13.02 -10.46 -3.69
CA ALA A 66 -13.26 -11.51 -4.68
C ALA A 66 -12.50 -12.80 -4.37
N ASP A 67 -11.26 -12.70 -3.87
CA ASP A 67 -10.46 -13.85 -3.47
C ASP A 67 -11.03 -14.51 -2.20
N ASP A 68 -11.50 -13.73 -1.23
CA ASP A 68 -12.20 -14.24 -0.05
C ASP A 68 -13.48 -14.98 -0.41
N LEU A 69 -14.27 -14.42 -1.34
CA LEU A 69 -15.46 -15.10 -1.88
C LEU A 69 -15.11 -16.40 -2.59
N ARG A 70 -14.00 -16.45 -3.33
CA ARG A 70 -13.50 -17.67 -3.98
C ARG A 70 -13.09 -18.72 -2.96
N HIS A 71 -12.30 -18.34 -1.96
CA HIS A 71 -11.88 -19.23 -0.88
C HIS A 71 -13.07 -19.76 -0.10
N TYR A 72 -14.01 -18.89 0.30
CA TYR A 72 -15.22 -19.28 1.00
C TYR A 72 -16.03 -20.31 0.20
N ARG A 73 -16.25 -20.08 -1.10
CA ARG A 73 -16.97 -21.04 -1.97
C ARG A 73 -16.22 -22.37 -2.07
N HIS A 74 -14.90 -22.33 -2.21
CA HIS A 74 -14.07 -23.53 -2.29
C HIS A 74 -14.15 -24.35 -0.99
N TYR A 75 -13.90 -23.73 0.16
CA TYR A 75 -13.98 -24.39 1.47
C TYR A 75 -15.38 -24.91 1.76
N LYS A 76 -16.43 -24.15 1.43
CA LYS A 76 -17.82 -24.60 1.58
C LYS A 76 -18.11 -25.84 0.74
N SER A 77 -17.58 -25.91 -0.48
CA SER A 77 -17.70 -27.09 -1.34
C SER A 77 -16.97 -28.30 -0.76
N LEU A 78 -15.72 -28.12 -0.30
CA LEU A 78 -14.94 -29.18 0.34
C LEU A 78 -15.61 -29.70 1.62
N LEU A 79 -16.12 -28.81 2.46
CA LEU A 79 -16.84 -29.18 3.67
C LEU A 79 -18.11 -29.98 3.35
N LYS A 80 -18.89 -29.54 2.36
CA LYS A 80 -20.08 -30.27 1.91
C LYS A 80 -19.72 -31.67 1.42
N LYS A 81 -18.62 -31.79 0.66
CA LYS A 81 -18.10 -33.09 0.22
C LYS A 81 -17.71 -33.97 1.40
N ALA A 82 -16.90 -33.45 2.34
CA ALA A 82 -16.45 -34.19 3.51
C ALA A 82 -17.62 -34.67 4.39
N VAL A 83 -18.64 -33.84 4.58
CA VAL A 83 -19.87 -34.24 5.31
C VAL A 83 -20.59 -35.37 4.59
N ASN A 84 -20.70 -35.32 3.27
CA ASN A 84 -21.31 -36.40 2.49
C ASN A 84 -20.49 -37.70 2.56
N ASP A 85 -19.17 -37.59 2.45
CA ASP A 85 -18.25 -38.74 2.57
C ASP A 85 -18.36 -39.38 3.96
N LEU A 86 -18.46 -38.57 5.03
CA LEU A 86 -18.71 -39.05 6.39
C LEU A 86 -20.07 -39.74 6.52
N HIS A 87 -21.16 -39.13 6.03
CA HIS A 87 -22.48 -39.76 6.05
C HIS A 87 -22.49 -41.10 5.30
N PHE A 88 -21.79 -41.19 4.17
CA PHE A 88 -21.65 -42.42 3.40
C PHE A 88 -20.96 -43.52 4.22
N VAL A 89 -19.83 -43.22 4.87
CA VAL A 89 -19.11 -44.18 5.71
C VAL A 89 -19.94 -44.60 6.92
N MET A 90 -20.61 -43.64 7.59
CA MET A 90 -21.46 -43.93 8.74
C MET A 90 -22.68 -44.79 8.39
N ALA A 91 -23.15 -44.74 7.14
CA ALA A 91 -24.19 -45.63 6.62
C ALA A 91 -23.68 -47.04 6.26
N GLY A 92 -22.41 -47.37 6.55
CA GLY A 92 -21.78 -48.66 6.24
C GLY A 92 -21.16 -48.72 4.84
N GLY A 93 -21.00 -47.58 4.15
CA GLY A 93 -20.31 -47.50 2.87
C GLY A 93 -18.81 -47.77 2.99
N ASP A 94 -18.20 -48.33 1.93
CA ASP A 94 -16.77 -48.65 1.87
C ASP A 94 -15.88 -47.37 1.91
N PRO A 95 -15.11 -47.15 2.99
CA PRO A 95 -14.25 -45.97 3.13
C PRO A 95 -13.24 -45.79 1.99
N CYS A 96 -12.85 -46.86 1.31
CA CYS A 96 -11.92 -46.80 0.19
C CYS A 96 -12.49 -46.04 -1.02
N LYS A 97 -13.82 -45.92 -1.13
CA LYS A 97 -14.49 -45.18 -2.22
C LYS A 97 -14.40 -43.66 -2.07
N VAL A 98 -14.20 -43.17 -0.85
CA VAL A 98 -14.11 -41.73 -0.54
C VAL A 98 -12.70 -41.32 -0.10
N CYS A 99 -11.78 -42.26 0.08
CA CYS A 99 -10.39 -42.00 0.42
C CYS A 99 -9.66 -41.25 -0.71
N ALA A 100 -8.94 -40.18 -0.37
CA ALA A 100 -8.12 -39.41 -1.32
C ALA A 100 -6.86 -40.16 -1.76
N LYS A 101 -6.40 -41.16 -0.99
CA LYS A 101 -5.26 -42.02 -1.36
C LYS A 101 -5.79 -43.21 -2.18
N LYS A 102 -5.24 -43.43 -3.37
CA LYS A 102 -5.39 -44.70 -4.10
C LYS A 102 -4.76 -45.80 -3.24
N CYS A 103 -5.57 -46.46 -2.44
CA CYS A 103 -5.14 -47.62 -1.69
C CYS A 103 -5.08 -48.83 -2.64
N MET A 104 -4.07 -49.68 -2.53
CA MET A 104 -4.03 -51.00 -3.19
C MET A 104 -4.94 -51.99 -2.44
N MET A 105 -6.20 -51.63 -2.25
CA MET A 105 -7.16 -52.43 -1.47
C MET A 105 -7.71 -53.61 -2.27
N GLY A 106 -6.88 -54.64 -2.33
CA GLY A 106 -7.22 -56.05 -2.57
C GLY A 106 -6.43 -57.01 -1.65
N GLU A 107 -5.45 -56.50 -0.88
CA GLU A 107 -4.55 -57.28 -0.03
C GLU A 107 -4.94 -57.30 1.46
N GLY A 108 -6.02 -56.62 1.86
CA GLY A 108 -6.56 -56.66 3.23
C GLY A 108 -5.81 -55.85 4.31
N ASN A 109 -4.76 -55.10 3.95
CA ASN A 109 -3.90 -54.38 4.91
C ASN A 109 -4.23 -52.90 5.14
N CYS A 110 -5.34 -52.35 4.61
CA CYS A 110 -5.71 -50.97 4.92
C CYS A 110 -6.44 -50.90 6.26
N GLN A 111 -5.76 -50.39 7.27
CA GLN A 111 -6.40 -49.91 8.48
C GLN A 111 -6.73 -48.43 8.28
N PRO A 112 -8.00 -48.01 8.30
CA PRO A 112 -8.34 -46.60 8.35
C PRO A 112 -7.85 -46.04 9.69
N VAL A 113 -6.71 -45.34 9.68
CA VAL A 113 -6.21 -44.65 10.87
C VAL A 113 -6.77 -43.23 10.86
N TRP A 114 -7.73 -42.97 11.74
CA TRP A 114 -8.14 -41.60 12.03
C TRP A 114 -7.10 -41.00 12.97
N THR A 115 -6.08 -40.35 12.41
CA THR A 115 -5.20 -39.50 13.23
C THR A 115 -6.01 -38.24 13.55
N GLY A 116 -6.66 -38.23 14.72
CA GLY A 116 -7.13 -36.98 15.32
C GLY A 116 -5.98 -35.99 15.51
N GLU A 117 -6.28 -34.77 15.97
CA GLU A 117 -5.27 -33.76 16.28
C GLU A 117 -4.23 -34.37 17.23
N LYS A 118 -3.01 -34.58 16.73
CA LYS A 118 -1.86 -34.81 17.60
C LYS A 118 -1.56 -33.44 18.19
N GLU A 119 -1.76 -33.32 19.50
CA GLU A 119 -1.35 -32.16 20.30
C GLU A 119 0.07 -31.77 19.90
N ILE A 120 0.23 -30.49 19.55
CA ILE A 120 1.52 -29.86 19.22
C ILE A 120 2.19 -29.42 20.52
#